data_AF-A9GUG9-F1
#
_entry.id   AF-A9GUG9-F1
#
_cell.length_a   1.000
_cell.length_b   1.000
_cell.length_c   1.000
_cell.angle_alpha   90.00
_cell.angle_beta   90.00
_cell.angle_gamma   90.00
#
_symmetry.space_group_name_H-M   'P 1'
#
loop_
_entity.id
_entity.type
_entity.pdbx_description
1 polymer ?
#
loop_
_entity_poly.entity_id
_entity_poly.type
_entity_poly.pdbx_seq_one_letter_code
_entity_poly.pdbx_strand_id
1 'polypeptide(L)'
;MAVQAVTVNLPEPLYERLARRAQKTQRTVEAELLDAVTTSLPDEPDELPADMADAIAALHLLGDEELWRAARQGLAPEKAADLEALHLKRQSDGLSASDVEALATLMKEYTRIMLVRSRSAALLKQRGHDVSVLHQGHEP
;
A
#
# COMPACT_ATOMS: atom_id res chain seq x y z
N MET A 1 18.54 -1.59 16.09
CA MET A 1 17.29 -2.37 16.26
C MET A 1 17.49 -3.29 17.44
N ALA A 2 16.59 -3.28 18.42
CA ALA A 2 16.65 -4.23 19.53
C ALA A 2 16.05 -5.56 19.08
N VAL A 3 16.80 -6.66 19.22
CA VAL A 3 16.33 -8.02 18.92
C VAL A 3 16.04 -8.69 20.26
N GLN A 4 14.82 -9.19 20.44
CA GLN A 4 14.42 -9.93 21.64
C GLN A 4 14.30 -11.42 21.28
N ALA A 5 15.07 -12.26 21.95
CA ALA A 5 14.96 -13.71 21.80
C ALA A 5 13.75 -14.25 22.57
N VAL A 6 12.99 -15.13 21.93
CA VAL A 6 11.80 -15.80 22.51
C VAL A 6 11.92 -17.30 22.28
N THR A 7 11.80 -18.09 23.35
CA THR A 7 11.74 -19.56 23.26
C THR A 7 10.30 -19.99 23.08
N VAL A 8 10.00 -20.70 22.00
CA VAL A 8 8.65 -21.18 21.67
C VAL A 8 8.63 -22.71 21.68
N ASN A 9 7.72 -23.29 22.47
CA ASN A 9 7.48 -24.73 22.46
C ASN A 9 6.52 -25.08 21.33
N LEU A 10 7.03 -25.68 20.25
CA LEU A 10 6.25 -26.05 19.07
C LEU A 10 5.76 -27.51 19.18
N PRO A 11 4.51 -27.81 18.81
CA PRO A 11 4.08 -29.19 18.59
C PRO A 11 4.97 -29.86 17.54
N GLU A 12 5.37 -31.10 17.79
CA GLU A 12 6.29 -31.85 16.91
C GLU A 12 5.87 -31.86 15.42
N PRO A 13 4.59 -32.05 15.06
CA PRO A 13 4.16 -31.99 13.66
C PRO A 13 4.39 -30.62 13.00
N LEU A 14 4.35 -29.53 13.77
CA LEU A 14 4.61 -28.18 13.27
C LEU A 14 6.11 -27.94 13.07
N TYR A 15 6.93 -28.39 14.02
CA TYR A 15 8.39 -28.32 13.92
C TYR A 15 8.88 -29.07 12.68
N GLU A 16 8.42 -30.30 12.45
CA GLU A 16 8.82 -31.07 11.27
C GLU A 16 8.42 -30.41 9.95
N ARG A 17 7.24 -29.78 9.90
CA ARG A 17 6.79 -29.05 8.70
C ARG A 17 7.72 -27.87 8.41
N LEU A 18 8.11 -27.12 9.43
CA LEU A 18 9.06 -26.01 9.29
C LEU A 18 10.45 -26.52 8.91
N ALA A 19 10.93 -27.61 9.51
CA ALA A 19 12.22 -28.24 9.17
C ALA A 19 12.27 -28.71 7.70
N ARG A 20 11.21 -29.34 7.20
CA ARG A 20 11.10 -29.71 5.78
C ARG A 20 11.10 -28.50 4.86
N ARG A 21 10.45 -27.40 5.25
CA ARG A 21 10.44 -26.15 4.46
C ARG A 21 11.82 -25.52 4.43
N ALA A 22 12.45 -25.38 5.60
CA ALA A 22 13.81 -24.88 5.79
C ALA A 22 14.85 -25.64 4.95
N GLN A 23 14.74 -26.96 4.89
CA GLN A 23 15.62 -27.78 4.05
C GLN A 23 15.42 -27.52 2.55
N LYS A 24 14.17 -27.34 2.10
CA LYS A 24 13.85 -27.03 0.70
C LYS A 24 14.27 -25.62 0.29
N THR A 25 14.15 -24.65 1.20
CA THR A 25 14.48 -23.24 0.96
C THR A 25 15.93 -22.90 1.30
N GLN A 26 16.70 -23.86 1.83
CA GLN A 26 18.07 -23.68 2.33
C GLN A 26 18.17 -22.56 3.39
N ARG A 27 17.15 -22.46 4.26
CA ARG A 27 17.06 -21.50 5.35
C ARG A 27 17.06 -22.21 6.70
N THR A 28 17.17 -21.45 7.79
CA THR A 28 17.02 -22.00 9.15
C THR A 28 15.55 -22.17 9.50
N VAL A 29 15.25 -23.06 10.45
CA VAL A 29 13.88 -23.21 10.99
C VAL A 29 13.37 -21.91 11.61
N GLU A 30 14.27 -21.14 12.23
CA GLU A 30 13.98 -19.81 12.77
C GLU A 30 13.54 -18.83 11.68
N ALA A 31 14.22 -18.79 10.53
CA ALA A 31 13.86 -17.90 9.43
C ALA A 31 12.50 -18.27 8.82
N GLU A 32 12.18 -19.56 8.70
CA GLU A 32 10.87 -20.03 8.25
C GLU A 32 9.75 -19.76 9.26
N LEU A 33 10.06 -19.85 10.57
CA LEU A 33 9.13 -19.50 11.63
C LEU A 33 8.85 -17.99 11.62
N LEU A 34 9.89 -17.17 11.50
CA LEU A 34 9.75 -15.72 11.40
C LEU A 34 8.91 -15.33 10.19
N ASP A 35 9.19 -15.87 9.00
CA ASP A 35 8.40 -15.65 7.77
C ASP A 35 6.91 -16.01 7.95
N ALA A 36 6.64 -17.16 8.56
CA ALA A 36 5.28 -17.62 8.84
C ALA A 36 4.56 -16.71 9.85
N VAL A 37 5.26 -16.25 10.89
CA VAL A 37 4.74 -15.35 11.92
C VAL A 37 4.49 -13.97 11.32
N THR A 38 5.42 -13.39 10.56
CA THR A 38 5.24 -12.09 9.87
C THR A 38 4.10 -12.13 8.85
N THR A 39 3.91 -13.24 8.16
CA THR A 39 2.75 -13.38 7.24
C THR A 39 1.42 -13.46 8.00
N SER A 40 1.42 -14.00 9.21
CA SER A 40 0.21 -14.23 10.02
C SER A 40 -0.12 -13.07 10.97
N LEU A 41 0.90 -12.29 11.32
CA LEU A 41 0.81 -11.01 12.00
C LEU A 41 1.01 -9.95 10.93
N PRO A 42 -0.04 -9.59 10.16
CA PRO A 42 0.03 -8.34 9.43
C PRO A 42 0.44 -7.28 10.44
N ASP A 43 1.36 -6.39 10.06
CA ASP A 43 1.57 -5.14 10.81
C ASP A 43 0.17 -4.62 11.18
N GLU A 44 -0.03 -4.23 12.45
CA GLU A 44 -1.28 -3.57 12.86
C GLU A 44 -1.67 -2.61 11.74
N PRO A 45 -2.91 -2.66 11.21
CA PRO A 45 -3.25 -2.00 9.96
C PRO A 45 -2.70 -0.60 10.05
N ASP A 46 -1.65 -0.32 9.24
CA ASP A 46 -0.84 0.89 9.33
C ASP A 46 -1.79 2.01 9.70
N GLU A 47 -1.67 2.56 10.91
CA GLU A 47 -2.48 3.71 11.28
C GLU A 47 -2.21 4.72 10.19
N LEU A 48 -3.28 4.95 9.42
CA LEU A 48 -3.19 5.59 8.13
C LEU A 48 -2.46 6.92 8.38
N PRO A 49 -1.34 7.23 7.68
CA PRO A 49 -0.48 8.35 8.06
C PRO A 49 -1.33 9.58 8.34
N ALA A 50 -1.06 10.30 9.43
CA ALA A 50 -1.98 11.34 9.93
C ALA A 50 -2.47 12.29 8.82
N ASP A 51 -1.58 12.65 7.89
CA ASP A 51 -1.92 13.49 6.74
C ASP A 51 -3.01 12.91 5.82
N MET A 52 -3.02 11.59 5.65
CA MET A 52 -4.01 10.85 4.87
C MET A 52 -5.29 10.58 5.68
N ALA A 53 -5.20 10.34 6.99
CA ALA A 53 -6.36 10.20 7.87
C ALA A 53 -7.18 11.50 7.93
N ASP A 54 -6.52 12.65 8.07
CA ASP A 54 -7.14 13.97 8.03
C ASP A 54 -7.83 14.23 6.69
N ALA A 55 -7.20 13.81 5.59
CA ALA A 55 -7.78 13.94 4.25
C ALA A 55 -9.10 13.17 4.14
N ILE A 56 -9.19 11.96 4.72
CA ILE A 56 -10.42 11.15 4.74
C ILE A 56 -11.48 11.79 5.64
N ALA A 57 -11.09 12.26 6.83
CA ALA A 57 -12.02 12.86 7.78
C ALA A 57 -12.73 14.07 7.15
N ALA A 58 -11.97 14.93 6.45
CA ALA A 58 -12.50 16.10 5.76
C ALA A 58 -13.56 15.77 4.70
N LEU A 59 -13.48 14.61 4.02
CA LEU A 59 -14.46 14.21 2.99
C LEU A 59 -15.89 14.08 3.53
N HIS A 60 -16.05 13.73 4.81
CA HIS A 60 -17.39 13.56 5.39
C HIS A 60 -18.14 14.90 5.53
N LEU A 61 -17.40 16.02 5.53
CA LEU A 61 -17.96 17.37 5.61
C LEU A 61 -18.33 17.93 4.23
N LEU A 62 -17.97 17.26 3.14
CA LEU A 62 -18.16 17.75 1.78
C LEU A 62 -19.56 17.47 1.24
N GLY A 63 -20.04 18.39 0.40
CA GLY A 63 -21.23 18.23 -0.42
C GLY A 63 -20.97 17.33 -1.64
N ASP A 64 -22.05 16.94 -2.34
CA ASP A 64 -21.96 15.96 -3.44
C ASP A 64 -21.08 16.45 -4.61
N GLU A 65 -21.19 17.72 -4.99
CA GLU A 65 -20.35 18.33 -6.05
C GLU A 65 -18.85 18.28 -5.71
N GLU A 66 -18.51 18.52 -4.45
CA GLU A 66 -17.13 18.48 -3.97
C GLU A 66 -16.60 17.05 -3.92
N LEU A 67 -17.44 16.10 -3.50
CA LEU A 67 -17.12 14.67 -3.55
C LEU A 67 -16.94 14.18 -4.99
N TRP A 68 -17.75 14.65 -5.93
CA TRP A 68 -17.56 14.33 -7.35
C TRP A 68 -16.25 14.87 -7.89
N ARG A 69 -15.87 16.11 -7.52
CA ARG A 69 -14.57 16.67 -7.87
C ARG A 69 -13.42 15.83 -7.28
N ALA A 70 -13.50 15.50 -6.00
CA ALA A 70 -12.50 14.68 -5.30
C ALA A 70 -12.39 13.26 -5.89
N ALA A 71 -13.51 12.64 -6.26
CA ALA A 71 -13.56 11.33 -6.89
C ALA A 71 -12.91 11.29 -8.29
N ARG A 72 -12.87 12.43 -8.99
CA ARG A 72 -12.28 12.58 -10.33
C ARG A 72 -10.85 13.13 -10.32
N GLN A 73 -10.30 13.51 -9.16
CA GLN A 73 -8.93 14.02 -9.06
C GLN A 73 -7.93 12.99 -9.58
N GLY A 74 -6.94 13.42 -10.36
CA GLY A 74 -5.84 12.58 -10.83
C GLY A 74 -4.50 13.18 -10.45
N LEU A 75 -3.44 12.38 -10.56
CA LEU A 75 -2.08 12.90 -10.50
C LEU A 75 -1.86 13.87 -11.68
N ALA A 76 -1.15 14.97 -11.44
CA ALA A 76 -0.83 15.91 -12.51
C ALA A 76 -0.07 15.19 -13.65
N PRO A 77 -0.34 15.50 -14.94
CA PRO A 77 0.26 14.78 -16.06
C PRO A 77 1.79 14.75 -16.02
N GLU A 78 2.41 15.87 -15.63
CA GLU A 78 3.86 16.00 -15.47
C GLU A 78 4.39 15.01 -14.42
N LYS A 79 3.74 14.93 -13.25
CA LYS A 79 4.11 14.01 -12.18
C LYS A 79 3.88 12.54 -12.54
N ALA A 80 2.86 12.26 -13.34
CA ALA A 80 2.61 10.90 -13.84
C ALA A 80 3.72 10.48 -14.80
N ALA A 81 4.14 11.37 -15.71
CA ALA A 81 5.28 11.13 -16.60
C ALA A 81 6.59 10.96 -15.82
N ASP A 82 6.83 11.76 -14.79
CA ASP A 82 8.01 11.63 -13.92
C ASP A 82 8.03 10.28 -13.19
N LEU A 83 6.89 9.85 -12.66
CA LEU A 83 6.74 8.56 -11.99
C LEU A 83 7.00 7.39 -12.97
N GLU A 84 6.46 7.47 -14.19
CA GLU A 84 6.73 6.48 -15.24
C GLU A 84 8.21 6.43 -15.62
N ALA A 85 8.84 7.59 -15.84
CA ALA A 85 10.26 7.69 -16.17
C ALA A 85 11.15 7.09 -15.08
N LEU A 86 10.84 7.35 -13.79
CA LEU A 86 11.55 6.77 -12.65
C LEU A 86 11.35 5.26 -12.56
N HIS A 87 10.15 4.75 -12.87
CA HIS A 87 9.91 3.30 -12.92
C HIS A 87 10.69 2.63 -14.04
N LEU A 88 10.76 3.23 -15.22
CA LEU A 88 11.57 2.74 -16.35
C LEU A 88 13.06 2.74 -15.98
N LYS A 89 13.56 3.84 -15.42
CA LYS A 89 14.96 3.96 -14.97
C LYS A 89 15.34 2.92 -13.92
N ARG A 90 14.43 2.62 -12.97
CA ARG A 90 14.62 1.56 -11.98
C ARG A 90 14.83 0.19 -12.62
N GLN A 91 14.14 -0.08 -13.74
CA GLN A 91 14.22 -1.36 -14.45
C GLN A 91 15.46 -1.49 -15.34
N SER A 92 15.98 -0.38 -15.88
CA SER A 92 17.15 -0.38 -16.77
C SER A 92 18.48 -0.27 -15.99
N ASP A 93 18.67 0.85 -15.30
CA ASP A 93 19.98 1.31 -14.83
C ASP A 93 20.08 1.37 -13.30
N GLY A 94 18.95 1.16 -12.62
CA GLY A 94 18.82 1.37 -11.19
C GLY A 94 18.57 2.84 -10.84
N LEU A 95 18.27 3.10 -9.56
CA LEU A 95 17.96 4.45 -9.08
C LEU A 95 19.11 5.01 -8.25
N SER A 96 19.43 6.29 -8.49
CA SER A 96 20.27 7.06 -7.56
C SER A 96 19.51 7.34 -6.26
N ALA A 97 20.22 7.77 -5.20
CA ALA A 97 19.58 8.12 -3.93
C ALA A 97 18.51 9.23 -4.09
N SER A 98 18.78 10.24 -4.92
CA SER A 98 17.80 11.30 -5.22
C SER A 98 16.60 10.78 -6.01
N ASP A 99 16.79 9.83 -6.92
CA ASP A 99 15.68 9.23 -7.66
C ASP A 99 14.78 8.38 -6.74
N VAL A 100 15.37 7.68 -5.76
CA VAL A 100 14.61 6.90 -4.77
C VAL A 100 13.73 7.83 -3.93
N GLU A 101 14.26 8.96 -3.47
CA GLU A 101 13.50 9.96 -2.70
C GLU A 101 12.39 10.62 -3.53
N ALA A 102 12.68 10.98 -4.78
CA ALA A 102 11.69 11.53 -5.70
C ALA A 102 10.56 10.54 -5.97
N LEU A 103 10.90 9.27 -6.23
CA LEU A 103 9.92 8.22 -6.47
C LEU A 103 9.07 7.94 -5.22
N ALA A 104 9.67 7.90 -4.03
CA ALA A 104 8.93 7.74 -2.77
C ALA A 104 7.93 8.89 -2.55
N THR A 105 8.32 10.12 -2.86
CA THR A 105 7.46 11.30 -2.76
C THR A 105 6.28 11.22 -3.73
N LEU A 106 6.54 10.90 -5.01
CA LEU A 106 5.51 10.74 -6.02
C LEU A 106 4.55 9.59 -5.69
N MET A 107 5.07 8.46 -5.20
CA MET A 107 4.25 7.34 -4.75
C MET A 107 3.35 7.71 -3.57
N LYS A 108 3.86 8.47 -2.59
CA LYS A 108 3.06 8.95 -1.46
C LYS A 108 1.90 9.85 -1.94
N GLU A 109 2.18 10.79 -2.84
CA GLU A 109 1.17 11.66 -3.42
C GLU A 109 0.11 10.88 -4.23
N TYR A 110 0.56 9.96 -5.09
CA TYR A 110 -0.33 9.09 -5.86
C TYR A 110 -1.25 8.28 -4.95
N THR A 111 -0.70 7.71 -3.88
CA THR A 111 -1.45 6.91 -2.89
C THR A 111 -2.51 7.75 -2.20
N ARG A 112 -2.16 8.96 -1.77
CA ARG A 112 -3.10 9.91 -1.17
C ARG A 112 -4.25 10.24 -2.13
N ILE A 113 -3.96 10.50 -3.41
CA ILE A 113 -4.99 10.79 -4.43
C ILE A 113 -5.92 9.58 -4.60
N MET A 114 -5.38 8.37 -4.74
CA MET A 114 -6.19 7.16 -4.89
C MET A 114 -7.10 6.90 -3.69
N LEU A 115 -6.61 7.18 -2.49
CA LEU A 115 -7.40 7.05 -1.27
C LEU A 115 -8.55 8.07 -1.21
N VAL A 116 -8.27 9.34 -1.53
CA VAL A 116 -9.30 10.38 -1.61
C VAL A 116 -10.34 10.04 -2.66
N ARG A 117 -9.92 9.58 -3.85
CA ARG A 117 -10.83 9.18 -4.92
C ARG A 117 -11.77 8.05 -4.49
N SER A 118 -11.19 6.97 -3.96
CA SER A 118 -11.95 5.77 -3.57
C SER A 118 -12.93 6.07 -2.44
N ARG A 119 -12.50 6.83 -1.41
CA ARG A 119 -13.38 7.23 -0.31
C ARG A 119 -14.49 8.17 -0.75
N SER A 120 -14.20 9.11 -1.65
CA SER A 120 -15.23 10.01 -2.21
C SER A 120 -16.28 9.25 -3.01
N ALA A 121 -15.85 8.30 -3.84
CA ALA A 121 -16.76 7.41 -4.57
C ALA A 121 -17.61 6.56 -3.62
N ALA A 122 -17.03 6.02 -2.53
CA ALA A 122 -17.77 5.27 -1.53
C ALA A 122 -18.86 6.12 -0.85
N LEU A 123 -18.55 7.37 -0.49
CA LEU A 123 -19.50 8.31 0.10
C LEU A 123 -20.63 8.68 -0.88
N LEU A 124 -20.31 8.95 -2.15
CA LEU A 124 -21.30 9.20 -3.19
C LEU A 124 -22.24 8.00 -3.38
N LYS A 125 -21.70 6.77 -3.41
CA LYS A 125 -22.50 5.55 -3.49
C LYS A 125 -23.42 5.39 -2.27
N GLN A 126 -22.93 5.69 -1.06
CA GLN A 126 -23.76 5.67 0.16
C GLN A 126 -24.91 6.70 0.10
N ARG A 127 -24.69 7.84 -0.58
CA ARG A 127 -25.71 8.87 -0.82
C ARG A 127 -26.64 8.56 -1.99
N GLY A 128 -26.50 7.40 -2.65
CA GLY A 128 -27.39 6.94 -3.72
C GLY A 128 -26.97 7.36 -5.13
N HIS A 129 -25.77 7.90 -5.32
CA HIS A 129 -25.25 8.25 -6.64
C HIS A 129 -24.73 7.02 -7.39
N ASP A 130 -24.91 7.00 -8.72
CA ASP A 130 -24.27 6.00 -9.58
C ASP A 130 -22.82 6.37 -9.88
N VAL A 131 -21.91 5.71 -9.17
CA VAL A 131 -20.46 5.92 -9.30
C VAL A 131 -19.81 5.13 -10.43
N SER A 132 -20.58 4.36 -11.22
CA SER A 132 -20.06 3.55 -12.32
C SER A 132 -19.34 4.39 -13.38
N VAL A 133 -19.73 5.66 -13.52
CA VAL A 133 -19.10 6.66 -14.41
C VAL A 133 -17.65 6.97 -14.04
N LEU A 134 -17.20 6.66 -12.81
CA LEU A 134 -15.81 6.89 -12.37
C LEU A 134 -14.84 5.81 -12.85
N HIS A 135 -15.35 4.64 -13.28
CA HIS A 135 -14.52 3.54 -13.76
C HIS A 135 -14.08 3.68 -15.22
N GLN A 136 -14.65 4.63 -15.97
CA GLN A 136 -14.44 4.77 -17.42
C GLN A 136 -13.13 5.51 -17.80
N GLY A 137 -12.28 5.86 -16.84
CA GLY A 137 -11.05 6.65 -17.07
C GLY A 137 -9.73 5.93 -16.82
N HIS A 138 -9.74 4.60 -16.66
CA HIS A 138 -8.53 3.81 -16.44
C HIS A 138 -8.50 2.64 -17.44
N GLU A 139 -8.29 2.96 -18.72
CA GLU A 139 -7.78 1.95 -19.66
C GLU A 139 -6.26 1.83 -19.43
N PRO A 140 -5.75 0.59 -19.28
CA PRO A 140 -4.32 0.32 -19.17
C PRO A 140 -3.55 0.53 -20.48
#